data_AF-A0A3N5ST29-F1
#
_entry.id   AF-A0A3N5ST29-F1
#
_cell.length_a   1.000
_cell.length_b   1.000
_cell.length_c   1.000
_cell.angle_alpha   90.00
_cell.angle_beta   90.00
_cell.angle_gamma   90.00
#
_symmetry.space_group_name_H-M   'P 1'
#
loop_
_entity.id
_entity.type
_entity.pdbx_description
1 polymer ?
#
loop_
_entity_poly.entity_id
_entity_poly.type
_entity_poly.pdbx_seq_one_letter_code
_entity_poly.pdbx_strand_id
1 'polypeptide(L)'
;MRVKINRNMCDAHLAFCERCLGRFLRYPEGYELRCFEDLEDDGRELLSIELKSGDQTVFLELDEETRRMVAGEGWTSLLNYEVPMYRTKTENSI
;
A
#
# COMPACT_ATOMS: atom_id res chain seq x y z
N MET A 1 15.01 1.92 -0.37
CA MET A 1 14.06 2.14 -1.49
C MET A 1 12.68 2.44 -0.94
N ARG A 2 11.97 3.43 -1.52
CA ARG A 2 10.61 3.84 -1.15
C ARG A 2 9.61 3.69 -2.30
N VAL A 3 8.48 3.05 -2.02
CA VAL A 3 7.35 2.89 -2.95
C VAL A 3 6.21 3.81 -2.49
N LYS A 4 5.75 4.71 -3.37
CA LYS A 4 4.57 5.55 -3.11
C LYS A 4 3.35 4.95 -3.80
N ILE A 5 2.29 4.76 -3.02
CA ILE A 5 1.03 4.15 -3.45
C ILE A 5 -0.11 5.06 -3.05
N ASN A 6 -0.99 5.37 -3.98
CA ASN A 6 -2.20 6.12 -3.71
C ASN A 6 -3.44 5.28 -4.00
N ARG A 7 -3.95 4.62 -2.95
CA ARG A 7 -5.15 3.79 -3.03
C ARG A 7 -6.35 4.59 -3.57
N ASN A 8 -6.37 5.92 -3.42
CA ASN A 8 -7.46 6.77 -3.91
C ASN A 8 -7.58 6.77 -5.44
N MET A 9 -6.53 6.40 -6.17
CA MET A 9 -6.51 6.35 -7.65
C MET A 9 -7.13 5.07 -8.22
N CYS A 10 -7.26 4.01 -7.41
CA CYS A 10 -8.03 2.81 -7.78
C CYS A 10 -9.47 3.00 -7.31
N ASP A 11 -10.45 2.18 -7.70
CA ASP A 11 -11.82 2.16 -7.13
C ASP A 11 -12.15 0.83 -6.44
N ALA A 12 -11.22 -0.12 -6.45
CA ALA A 12 -11.39 -1.43 -5.83
C ALA A 12 -11.49 -1.34 -4.29
N HIS A 13 -12.18 -2.33 -3.73
CA HIS A 13 -12.32 -2.51 -2.28
C HIS A 13 -10.99 -2.93 -1.63
N LEU A 14 -10.90 -2.78 -0.31
CA LEU A 14 -9.67 -2.99 0.47
C LEU A 14 -9.02 -4.36 0.23
N ALA A 15 -9.78 -5.47 0.30
CA ALA A 15 -9.20 -6.79 0.09
C ALA A 15 -8.56 -6.98 -1.30
N PHE A 16 -9.03 -6.25 -2.33
CA PHE A 16 -8.37 -6.25 -3.63
C PHE A 16 -7.05 -5.47 -3.59
N CYS A 17 -7.05 -4.30 -2.94
CA CYS A 17 -5.84 -3.51 -2.70
C CYS A 17 -4.77 -4.33 -1.96
N GLU A 18 -5.15 -5.07 -0.92
CA GLU A 18 -4.24 -5.92 -0.15
C GLU A 18 -3.66 -7.06 -0.99
N ARG A 19 -4.47 -7.66 -1.86
CA ARG A 19 -3.99 -8.69 -2.79
C ARG A 19 -3.02 -8.14 -3.83
N CYS A 20 -3.31 -6.97 -4.40
CA CYS A 20 -2.42 -6.30 -5.34
C CYS A 20 -1.08 -5.96 -4.68
N LEU A 21 -1.12 -5.31 -3.51
CA LEU A 21 0.08 -4.96 -2.77
C LEU A 21 0.85 -6.23 -2.36
N GLY A 22 0.17 -7.26 -1.87
CA GLY A 22 0.83 -8.51 -1.50
C GLY A 22 1.39 -9.29 -2.69
N ARG A 23 0.89 -9.07 -3.91
CA ARG A 23 1.52 -9.59 -5.13
C ARG A 23 2.79 -8.81 -5.45
N PHE A 24 2.73 -7.48 -5.39
CA PHE A 24 3.90 -6.60 -5.55
C PHE A 24 5.02 -6.96 -4.56
N LEU A 25 4.71 -7.11 -3.28
CA LEU A 25 5.71 -7.40 -2.25
C LEU A 25 6.40 -8.76 -2.44
N ARG A 26 5.72 -9.73 -3.06
CA ARG A 26 6.32 -11.01 -3.45
C ARG A 26 7.17 -10.92 -4.71
N TYR A 27 6.79 -10.06 -5.66
CA TYR A 27 7.38 -9.97 -6.99
C TYR A 27 7.53 -8.51 -7.45
N PRO A 28 8.40 -7.72 -6.80
CA PRO A 28 8.47 -6.27 -7.02
C PRO A 28 8.90 -5.89 -8.44
N GLU A 29 9.63 -6.75 -9.13
CA GLU A 29 10.11 -6.52 -10.50
C GLU A 29 9.13 -6.97 -11.61
N GLY A 30 7.99 -7.59 -11.24
CA GLY A 30 7.11 -8.26 -12.21
C GLY A 30 5.63 -7.90 -12.10
N TYR A 31 5.28 -6.90 -11.30
CA TYR A 31 3.88 -6.56 -11.05
C TYR A 31 3.69 -5.05 -10.85
N GLU A 32 3.04 -4.41 -11.82
CA GLU A 32 2.68 -3.00 -11.74
C GLU A 32 1.35 -2.81 -10.99
N LEU A 33 1.35 -1.91 -10.01
CA LEU A 33 0.13 -1.51 -9.31
C LEU A 33 -0.53 -0.38 -10.09
N ARG A 34 -1.84 -0.47 -10.33
CA ARG A 34 -2.62 0.64 -10.92
C ARG A 34 -2.53 1.92 -10.06
N CYS A 35 -2.44 1.76 -8.75
CA CYS A 35 -2.33 2.84 -7.78
C CYS A 35 -0.88 3.22 -7.43
N PHE A 36 0.11 2.74 -8.19
CA PHE A 36 1.49 3.16 -8.06
C PHE A 36 1.64 4.64 -8.46
N GLU A 37 2.35 5.41 -7.64
CA GLU A 37 2.71 6.79 -7.98
C GLU A 37 4.18 6.92 -8.32
N ASP A 38 5.05 6.33 -7.51
CA ASP A 38 6.49 6.58 -7.61
C ASP A 38 7.33 5.48 -6.94
N LEU A 39 8.56 5.32 -7.42
CA LEU A 39 9.61 4.47 -6.83
C LEU A 39 10.91 5.26 -6.83
N GLU A 40 11.43 5.48 -5.64
CA GLU A 40 12.68 6.23 -5.47
C GLU A 40 13.62 5.49 -4.51
N ASP A 41 14.91 5.78 -4.64
CA ASP A 41 15.88 5.40 -3.63
C ASP A 41 15.88 6.44 -2.51
N ASP A 42 15.40 6.04 -1.33
CA ASP A 42 15.34 6.86 -0.12
C ASP A 42 16.57 6.66 0.79
N GLY A 43 17.57 5.87 0.35
CA GLY A 43 18.79 5.60 1.11
C GLY A 43 18.59 4.70 2.33
N ARG A 44 17.40 4.14 2.54
CA ARG A 44 17.11 3.21 3.65
C ARG A 44 17.44 1.77 3.28
N GLU A 45 17.91 1.01 4.27
CA GLU A 45 18.19 -0.41 4.15
C GLU A 45 16.92 -1.24 3.97
N LEU A 46 15.86 -0.88 4.72
CA LEU A 46 14.56 -1.54 4.65
C LEU A 46 13.71 -0.98 3.49
N LEU A 47 12.76 -1.79 3.01
CA LEU A 47 11.76 -1.33 2.06
C LEU A 47 10.77 -0.42 2.79
N SER A 48 10.62 0.80 2.31
CA SER A 48 9.61 1.72 2.82
C SER A 48 8.42 1.83 1.87
N ILE A 49 7.21 1.89 2.43
CA ILE A 49 5.96 2.12 1.69
C ILE A 49 5.28 3.35 2.25
N GLU A 50 4.96 4.29 1.38
CA GLU A 50 4.07 5.41 1.66
C GLU A 50 2.73 5.14 0.97
N LEU A 51 1.69 4.86 1.75
CA LEU A 51 0.37 4.48 1.25
C LEU A 51 -0.68 5.51 1.65
N LYS A 52 -1.23 6.22 0.67
CA LYS A 52 -2.37 7.13 0.84
C LYS A 52 -3.69 6.38 0.69
N SER A 53 -4.58 6.52 1.68
CA SER A 53 -5.93 5.94 1.68
C SER A 53 -6.92 6.88 2.38
N GLY A 54 -7.84 7.45 1.60
CA GLY A 54 -8.67 8.57 2.05
C GLY A 54 -7.79 9.78 2.36
N ASP A 55 -8.01 10.37 3.54
CA ASP A 55 -7.22 11.48 4.07
C ASP A 55 -6.01 11.04 4.89
N GLN A 56 -5.82 9.72 5.05
CA GLN A 56 -4.71 9.16 5.83
C GLN A 56 -3.56 8.75 4.91
N THR A 57 -2.34 9.01 5.37
CA THR A 57 -1.11 8.46 4.79
C THR A 57 -0.45 7.55 5.81
N VAL A 58 -0.13 6.33 5.39
CA VAL A 58 0.53 5.32 6.21
C VAL A 58 1.95 5.15 5.71
N PHE A 59 2.90 5.16 6.65
CA PHE A 59 4.30 4.85 6.38
C PHE A 59 4.63 3.50 7.01
N LEU A 60 5.09 2.55 6.20
CA LEU A 60 5.50 1.23 6.64
C LEU A 60 6.98 1.05 6.32
N GLU A 61 7.74 0.54 7.28
CA GLU A 61 9.10 0.05 7.06
C GLU A 61 9.09 -1.46 7.21
N LEU A 62 9.50 -2.15 6.15
CA LEU A 62 9.34 -3.59 6.04
C LEU A 62 10.72 -4.24 5.96
N ASP A 63 11.08 -4.95 7.01
CA ASP A 63 12.09 -5.99 6.92
C ASP A 63 11.55 -7.21 6.14
N GLU A 64 12.39 -8.22 5.95
CA GLU A 64 12.02 -9.39 5.16
C GLU A 64 10.84 -10.17 5.78
N GLU A 65 10.81 -10.33 7.10
CA GLU A 65 9.77 -11.06 7.82
C GLU A 65 8.43 -10.34 7.72
N THR A 66 8.43 -9.04 8.05
CA THR A 66 7.24 -8.18 7.99
C THR A 66 6.73 -8.08 6.57
N ARG A 67 7.62 -7.96 5.57
CA ARG A 67 7.22 -7.95 4.15
C ARG A 67 6.49 -9.23 3.76
N ARG A 68 6.96 -10.40 4.19
CA ARG A 68 6.31 -11.69 3.90
C ARG A 68 4.94 -11.80 4.57
N MET A 69 4.83 -11.34 5.81
CA MET A 69 3.57 -11.30 6.54
C MET A 69 2.57 -10.37 5.85
N VAL A 70 2.94 -9.12 5.56
CA VAL A 70 2.08 -8.15 4.85
C VAL A 70 1.66 -8.67 3.48
N ALA A 71 2.53 -9.42 2.79
CA ALA A 71 2.20 -9.99 1.49
C ALA A 71 1.11 -11.08 1.55
N GLY A 72 0.91 -11.71 2.71
CA GLY A 72 -0.13 -12.70 2.96
C GLY A 72 -1.37 -12.10 3.61
N GLU A 73 -1.18 -11.33 4.68
CA GLU A 73 -2.24 -10.87 5.59
C GLU A 73 -2.81 -9.50 5.22
N GLY A 74 -2.11 -8.74 4.37
CA GLY A 74 -2.48 -7.37 4.02
C GLY A 74 -1.77 -6.34 4.91
N TRP A 75 -1.67 -5.10 4.43
CA TRP A 75 -0.96 -4.03 5.14
C TRP A 75 -1.71 -3.50 6.35
N THR A 76 -3.02 -3.76 6.43
CA THR A 76 -3.85 -3.32 7.56
C THR A 76 -3.60 -4.12 8.83
N SER A 77 -2.98 -5.30 8.74
CA SER A 77 -2.56 -6.08 9.92
C SER A 77 -1.53 -5.36 10.79
N LEU A 78 -0.81 -4.38 10.22
CA LEU A 78 0.16 -3.53 10.93
C LEU A 78 -0.47 -2.32 11.63
N LEU A 79 -1.76 -2.07 11.42
CA LEU A 79 -2.44 -0.88 11.93
C LEU A 79 -3.19 -1.18 13.22
N ASN A 80 -3.28 -0.15 14.06
CA ASN A 80 -4.09 -0.16 15.27
C ASN A 80 -5.46 0.52 15.09
N TYR A 81 -5.88 0.73 13.84
CA TYR A 81 -7.17 1.31 13.48
C TYR A 81 -7.76 0.63 12.25
N GLU A 82 -9.07 0.73 12.10
CA GLU A 82 -9.79 0.12 10.98
C GLU A 82 -9.66 0.96 9.72
N VAL A 83 -9.36 0.28 8.60
CA VAL A 83 -9.40 0.89 7.27
C VAL A 83 -10.71 0.51 6.59
N PRO A 84 -11.48 1.48 6.07
CA PRO A 84 -12.74 1.18 5.41
C PRO A 84 -12.58 0.22 4.22
N MET A 85 -13.35 -0.88 4.26
CA MET A 85 -13.39 -1.88 3.20
C MET A 85 -13.79 -1.26 1.86
N TYR A 86 -14.85 -0.45 1.89
CA TYR A 86 -15.31 0.35 0.76
C TYR A 86 -14.90 1.80 0.97
N ARG A 87 -14.54 2.49 -0.11
CA ARG A 87 -14.37 3.93 -0.07
C ARG A 87 -15.72 4.58 -0.37
N THR A 88 -16.26 5.30 0.60
CA THR A 88 -17.25 6.34 0.30
C THR A 88 -16.52 7.40 -0.52
N LYS A 89 -16.99 7.68 -1.74
CA LYS A 89 -16.53 8.88 -2.46
C LYS A 89 -16.85 10.06 -1.54
N THR A 90 -15.83 10.68 -0.95
CA THR A 90 -16.00 12.01 -0.41
C THR A 90 -16.23 12.91 -1.61
N GLU A 91 -17.44 13.45 -1.74
CA GLU A 91 -17.75 14.54 -2.66
C GLU A 91 -16.82 15.70 -2.28
N ASN A 92 -15.63 15.80 -2.90
CA ASN A 92 -14.79 17.00 -3.03
C ASN A 92 -13.41 16.64 -3.59
N SER A 93 -13.37 16.25 -4.87
CA SER A 93 -12.16 16.34 -5.67
C SER A 93 -12.58 16.75 -7.08
N ILE A 94 -12.88 18.05 -7.22
CA ILE A 94 -12.85 18.78 -8.49
C ILE A 94 -11.50 19.49 -8.53
#